data_AF-A0A7K0U0C6-F1
#
_entry.id   AF-A0A7K0U0C6-F1
#
_cell.length_a   1.000
_cell.length_b   1.000
_cell.length_c   1.000
_cell.angle_alpha   90.00
_cell.angle_beta   90.00
_cell.angle_gamma   90.00
#
_symmetry.space_group_name_H-M   'P 1'
#
loop_
_entity.id
_entity.type
_entity.pdbx_description
1 polymer ?
#
loop_
_entity_poly.entity_id
_entity_poly.type
_entity_poly.pdbx_seq_one_letter_code
_entity_poly.pdbx_strand_id
1 'polypeptide(L)'
;MRAGTDRVPRRRLPSLALGGLAVLVAGAFATALLVLPVKAWMNQRHALSSSSTELQALEEANRGLQADVDRLRTRPGIAQAAREELGVVKRNEKAYRVLVLPTLTATFPDGWLYPTIKTLVTERVATIGTSASQSADPDPRTTPAPTSP
;
A
#
# COMPACT_ATOMS: atom_id res chain seq x y z
N MET A 1 66.29 -40.95 -60.21
CA MET A 1 66.37 -40.66 -58.77
C MET A 1 67.37 -39.53 -58.53
N ARG A 2 66.91 -38.34 -58.15
CA ARG A 2 67.71 -37.37 -57.39
C ARG A 2 66.74 -36.45 -56.64
N ALA A 3 66.71 -36.64 -55.32
CA ALA A 3 66.02 -35.78 -54.37
C ALA A 3 66.87 -34.53 -54.09
N GLY A 4 66.23 -33.44 -53.63
CA GLY A 4 66.92 -32.26 -53.11
C GLY A 4 66.11 -30.98 -53.32
N THR A 5 64.96 -30.84 -52.65
CA THR A 5 64.76 -30.02 -51.43
C THR A 5 64.46 -28.55 -51.72
N ASP A 6 63.16 -28.24 -51.77
CA ASP A 6 62.61 -26.89 -51.66
C ASP A 6 63.10 -26.24 -50.36
N ARG A 7 63.93 -25.21 -50.49
CA ARG A 7 64.35 -24.38 -49.36
C ARG A 7 63.26 -23.35 -49.13
N VAL A 8 62.38 -23.62 -48.15
CA VAL A 8 61.42 -22.64 -47.66
C VAL A 8 62.16 -21.40 -47.16
N PRO A 9 61.94 -20.20 -47.74
CA PRO A 9 62.58 -18.98 -47.27
C PRO A 9 61.98 -18.62 -45.91
N ARG A 10 62.74 -18.88 -44.84
CA ARG A 10 62.41 -18.39 -43.50
C ARG A 10 62.52 -16.87 -43.49
N ARG A 11 61.39 -16.19 -43.71
CA ARG A 11 61.24 -14.74 -43.59
C ARG A 11 61.57 -14.37 -42.15
N ARG A 12 62.77 -13.84 -41.92
CA ARG A 12 63.19 -13.34 -40.61
C ARG A 12 62.43 -12.05 -40.38
N LEU A 13 61.32 -12.12 -39.63
CA LEU A 13 60.67 -10.94 -39.10
C LEU A 13 61.73 -10.17 -38.28
N PRO A 14 61.84 -8.84 -38.43
CA PRO A 14 62.83 -8.07 -37.69
C PRO A 14 62.53 -8.25 -36.20
N SER A 15 63.49 -8.81 -35.47
CA SER A 15 63.39 -9.13 -34.04
C SER A 15 62.94 -7.95 -33.17
N LEU A 16 63.16 -6.73 -33.65
CA LEU A 16 62.70 -5.47 -33.05
C LEU A 16 61.16 -5.35 -33.01
N ALA A 17 60.44 -5.81 -34.05
CA ALA A 17 58.98 -5.78 -34.06
C ALA A 17 58.39 -6.78 -33.04
N LEU A 18 59.05 -7.93 -32.87
CA LEU A 18 58.66 -8.93 -31.88
C LEU A 18 58.95 -8.46 -30.44
N GLY A 19 60.08 -7.77 -30.23
CA GLY A 19 60.40 -7.13 -28.96
C GLY A 19 59.43 -6.02 -28.57
N GLY A 20 59.07 -5.14 -29.51
CA GLY A 20 58.09 -4.07 -29.28
C GLY A 20 56.70 -4.62 -28.91
N LEU A 21 56.25 -5.68 -29.59
CA LEU A 21 55.00 -6.35 -29.26
C LEU A 21 55.02 -6.96 -27.84
N ALA A 22 56.12 -7.60 -27.46
CA ALA A 22 56.27 -8.19 -26.13
C ALA A 22 56.19 -7.13 -25.01
N VAL A 23 56.81 -5.96 -25.20
CA VAL A 23 56.73 -4.84 -24.26
C VAL A 23 55.31 -4.28 -24.14
N LEU A 24 54.60 -4.14 -25.26
CA LEU A 24 53.20 -3.70 -25.26
C LEU A 24 52.30 -4.66 -24.48
N VAL A 25 52.44 -5.96 -24.74
CA VAL A 25 51.67 -7.00 -24.05
C VAL A 25 51.99 -7.00 -22.56
N ALA A 26 53.27 -6.95 -22.18
CA ALA A 26 53.69 -6.88 -20.78
C ALA A 26 53.16 -5.62 -20.06
N GLY A 27 53.19 -4.47 -20.73
CA GLY A 27 52.62 -3.22 -20.21
C GLY A 27 51.10 -3.29 -20.01
N ALA A 28 50.37 -3.91 -20.93
CA ALA A 28 48.94 -4.14 -20.80
C ALA A 28 48.60 -5.08 -19.64
N PHE A 29 49.39 -6.14 -19.43
CA PHE A 29 49.22 -7.02 -18.26
C PHE A 29 49.52 -6.31 -16.95
N ALA A 30 50.60 -5.52 -16.89
CA ALA A 30 50.96 -4.75 -15.70
C ALA A 30 49.85 -3.75 -15.33
N THR A 31 49.31 -3.02 -16.31
CA THR A 31 48.18 -2.10 -16.09
C THR A 31 46.91 -2.84 -15.71
N ALA A 32 46.59 -3.96 -16.36
CA ALA A 32 45.41 -4.76 -16.01
C ALA A 32 45.47 -5.22 -14.54
N LEU A 33 46.61 -5.73 -14.08
CA LEU A 33 46.82 -6.18 -12.69
C LEU A 33 46.64 -5.07 -11.65
N LEU A 34 46.85 -3.80 -12.03
CA LEU A 34 46.63 -2.63 -11.17
C LEU A 34 45.19 -2.10 -11.26
N VAL A 35 44.61 -2.05 -12.46
CA VAL A 35 43.27 -1.48 -12.70
C VAL A 35 42.16 -2.41 -12.19
N LEU A 36 42.31 -3.72 -12.35
CA LEU A 36 41.34 -4.74 -11.88
C LEU A 36 41.02 -4.60 -10.37
N PRO A 37 41.99 -4.59 -9.45
CA PRO A 37 41.70 -4.48 -8.02
C PRO A 37 41.12 -3.12 -7.64
N VAL A 38 41.57 -2.01 -8.26
CA VAL A 38 41.00 -0.67 -8.01
C VAL A 38 39.53 -0.62 -8.44
N LYS A 39 39.21 -1.16 -9.62
CA LYS A 39 37.84 -1.21 -10.13
C LYS A 39 36.95 -2.15 -9.30
N ALA A 40 37.48 -3.30 -8.87
CA ALA A 40 36.77 -4.22 -7.99
C ALA A 40 36.43 -3.58 -6.64
N TRP A 41 37.37 -2.85 -6.04
CA TRP A 41 37.15 -2.12 -4.79
C TRP A 41 36.14 -0.97 -4.93
N MET A 42 36.19 -0.23 -6.04
CA MET A 42 35.20 0.81 -6.33
C MET A 42 33.80 0.21 -6.49
N ASN A 43 33.68 -0.91 -7.22
CA ASN A 43 32.42 -1.63 -7.40
C ASN A 43 31.87 -2.19 -6.06
N GLN A 44 32.74 -2.72 -5.21
CA GLN A 44 32.36 -3.17 -3.86
C GLN A 44 31.82 -2.02 -3.01
N ARG A 45 32.41 -0.83 -3.09
CA ARG A 45 31.91 0.36 -2.37
C ARG A 45 30.53 0.81 -2.84
N HIS A 46 30.27 0.77 -4.15
CA HIS A 46 28.94 1.06 -4.69
C HIS A 46 27.88 0.02 -4.31
N ALA A 47 28.28 -1.25 -4.17
CA ALA A 47 27.40 -2.28 -3.63
C ALA A 47 27.07 -2.02 -2.15
N LEU A 48 28.08 -1.64 -1.34
CA LEU A 48 27.89 -1.28 0.08
C LEU A 48 26.99 -0.07 0.28
N SER A 49 27.09 0.96 -0.58
CA SER A 49 26.20 2.13 -0.47
C SER A 49 24.73 1.75 -0.71
N SER A 50 24.48 0.90 -1.71
CA SER A 50 23.12 0.45 -2.05
C SER A 50 22.51 -0.37 -0.90
N SER A 51 23.29 -1.30 -0.31
CA SER A 51 22.85 -2.07 0.85
C SER A 51 22.62 -1.19 2.09
N SER A 52 23.44 -0.15 2.29
CA SER A 52 23.25 0.78 3.42
C SER A 52 21.96 1.60 3.32
N THR A 53 21.56 2.00 2.11
CA THR A 53 20.29 2.71 1.89
C THR A 53 19.09 1.82 2.19
N GLU A 54 19.13 0.55 1.77
CA GLU A 54 18.07 -0.41 2.07
C GLU A 54 17.97 -0.69 3.58
N LEU A 55 19.09 -0.88 4.26
CA LEU A 55 19.11 -1.04 5.72
C LEU A 55 18.56 0.20 6.44
N GLN A 56 18.92 1.40 6.01
CA GLN A 56 18.42 2.63 6.60
C GLN A 56 16.89 2.77 6.42
N ALA A 57 16.36 2.40 5.26
CA ALA A 57 14.92 2.39 5.02
C ALA A 57 14.18 1.38 5.92
N LEU A 58 14.75 0.17 6.09
CA LEU A 58 14.20 -0.85 6.97
C LEU A 58 14.25 -0.41 8.44
N GLU A 59 15.33 0.22 8.89
CA GLU A 59 15.45 0.74 10.26
C GLU A 59 14.46 1.88 10.54
N GLU A 60 14.25 2.79 9.59
CA GLU A 60 13.25 3.86 9.69
C GLU A 60 11.84 3.28 9.83
N ALA A 61 11.49 2.31 8.97
CA ALA A 61 10.20 1.63 9.02
C ALA A 61 10.00 0.88 10.35
N ASN A 62 11.04 0.18 10.82
CA ASN A 62 11.01 -0.55 12.08
C ASN A 62 10.83 0.41 13.28
N ARG A 63 11.52 1.55 13.30
CA ARG A 63 11.30 2.60 14.32
C ARG A 63 9.86 3.10 14.33
N GLY A 64 9.26 3.32 13.16
CA GLY A 64 7.86 3.72 13.05
C GLY A 64 6.90 2.68 13.64
N LEU A 65 7.06 1.41 13.24
CA LEU A 65 6.25 0.31 13.74
C LEU A 65 6.41 0.10 15.25
N GLN A 66 7.63 0.24 15.77
CA GLN A 66 7.90 0.12 17.20
C GLN A 66 7.18 1.22 17.99
N ALA A 67 7.17 2.46 17.49
CA ALA A 67 6.43 3.56 18.10
C ALA A 67 4.91 3.30 18.11
N ASP A 68 4.36 2.73 17.03
CA ASP A 68 2.96 2.32 16.97
C ASP A 68 2.64 1.20 17.96
N VAL A 69 3.51 0.19 18.07
CA VAL A 69 3.37 -0.89 19.05
C VAL A 69 3.39 -0.33 20.47
N ASP A 70 4.32 0.57 20.78
CA ASP A 70 4.42 1.18 22.11
C ASP A 70 3.18 2.02 22.43
N ARG A 71 2.65 2.78 21.45
CA ARG A 71 1.35 3.47 21.57
C ARG A 71 0.23 2.47 21.87
N LEU A 72 0.13 1.42 21.06
CA LEU A 72 -0.94 0.41 21.13
C LEU A 72 -0.82 -0.53 22.35
N ARG A 73 0.32 -0.58 23.03
CA ARG A 73 0.45 -1.29 24.32
C ARG A 73 -0.17 -0.54 25.49
N THR A 74 -0.41 0.76 25.35
CA THR A 74 -1.03 1.57 26.41
C THR A 74 -2.56 1.44 26.37
N ARG A 75 -3.20 1.40 27.56
CA ARG A 75 -4.67 1.44 27.67
C ARG A 75 -5.33 2.59 26.86
N PRO A 76 -4.84 3.84 26.94
CA PRO A 76 -5.39 4.92 26.10
C PRO A 76 -5.18 4.68 24.60
N GLY A 77 -4.03 4.15 24.18
CA GLY A 77 -3.76 3.83 22.78
C GLY A 77 -4.69 2.76 22.21
N ILE A 78 -4.97 1.70 22.96
CA ILE A 78 -5.96 0.67 22.57
C ILE A 78 -7.36 1.28 22.44
N ALA A 79 -7.77 2.11 23.41
CA ALA A 79 -9.10 2.73 23.37
C ALA A 79 -9.26 3.68 22.17
N GLN A 80 -8.20 4.41 21.81
CA GLN A 80 -8.19 5.29 20.64
C GLN A 80 -8.24 4.49 19.34
N ALA A 81 -7.38 3.48 19.19
CA ALA A 81 -7.36 2.62 18.00
C ALA A 81 -8.70 1.89 17.81
N ALA A 82 -9.30 1.39 18.89
CA ALA A 82 -10.61 0.74 18.82
C ALA A 82 -11.72 1.73 18.38
N ARG A 83 -11.65 3.00 18.79
CA ARG A 83 -12.59 4.03 18.33
C ARG A 83 -12.42 4.35 16.85
N GLU A 84 -11.18 4.45 16.38
CA GLU A 84 -10.86 4.80 14.99
C GLU A 84 -11.18 3.65 14.02
N GLU A 85 -10.77 2.42 14.36
CA GLU A 85 -10.90 1.26 13.47
C GLU A 85 -12.23 0.53 13.60
N LEU A 86 -12.75 0.39 14.82
CA LEU A 86 -13.94 -0.43 15.10
C LEU A 86 -15.16 0.42 15.45
N GLY A 87 -15.02 1.75 15.58
CA GLY A 87 -16.11 2.64 15.97
C GLY A 87 -16.69 2.33 17.35
N VAL A 88 -15.94 1.63 18.22
CA VAL A 88 -16.46 1.24 19.53
C VAL A 88 -16.54 2.43 20.49
N VAL A 89 -17.62 2.46 21.27
CA VAL A 89 -17.87 3.45 22.32
C VAL A 89 -17.86 2.79 23.69
N LYS A 90 -17.50 3.53 24.75
CA LYS A 90 -17.52 2.97 26.10
C LYS A 90 -18.95 2.63 26.52
N ARG A 91 -19.10 1.68 27.47
CA ARG A 91 -20.39 1.17 27.96
C ARG A 91 -21.40 2.26 28.38
N ASN A 92 -20.92 3.43 28.82
CA ASN A 92 -21.75 4.54 29.28
C ASN A 92 -21.66 5.79 28.36
N GLU A 93 -21.16 5.62 27.13
CA GLU A 93 -20.93 6.69 26.16
C GLU A 93 -21.93 6.56 25.01
N LYS A 94 -22.53 7.67 24.57
CA LYS A 94 -23.46 7.69 23.42
C LYS A 94 -22.74 8.28 22.22
N ALA A 95 -22.61 7.49 21.14
CA ALA A 95 -22.12 7.98 19.86
C ALA A 95 -23.29 8.59 19.06
N TYR A 96 -23.12 9.83 18.62
CA TYR A 96 -24.05 10.48 17.69
C TYR A 96 -23.37 10.62 16.33
N ARG A 97 -24.03 10.16 15.27
CA ARG A 97 -23.62 10.44 13.90
C ARG A 97 -24.50 11.56 13.37
N VAL A 98 -23.90 12.70 13.08
CA VAL A 98 -24.61 13.83 12.45
C VAL A 98 -24.66 13.55 10.96
N LEU A 99 -25.86 13.28 10.43
CA LEU A 99 -26.10 13.25 9.00
C LEU A 99 -26.53 14.64 8.57
N VAL A 100 -25.73 15.28 7.72
CA VAL A 100 -26.18 16.46 6.99
C VAL A 100 -27.13 15.95 5.92
N LEU A 101 -28.40 16.38 5.97
CA LEU A 101 -29.34 16.05 4.89
C LEU A 101 -28.82 16.69 3.61
N PRO A 102 -28.56 15.91 2.55
CA PRO A 102 -28.19 16.50 1.27
C PRO A 102 -29.34 17.38 0.78
N THR A 103 -29.02 18.56 0.26
CA THR A 103 -29.98 19.40 -0.47
C THR A 103 -30.42 18.62 -1.70
N LEU A 104 -31.62 18.02 -1.63
CA LEU A 104 -32.20 17.26 -2.72
C LEU A 104 -32.51 18.20 -3.88
N THR A 105 -31.58 18.31 -4.84
CA THR A 105 -31.90 18.87 -6.15
C THR A 105 -32.68 17.78 -6.88
N ALA A 106 -34.01 17.86 -6.82
CA ALA A 106 -34.93 16.84 -7.34
C ALA A 106 -35.01 16.86 -8.88
N THR A 107 -33.86 16.77 -9.56
CA THR A 107 -33.79 16.55 -11.00
C THR A 107 -33.07 15.23 -11.21
N PHE A 108 -33.85 14.17 -11.34
CA PHE A 108 -33.37 12.83 -11.63
C PHE A 108 -33.67 12.50 -13.09
N PRO A 109 -32.86 11.63 -13.74
CA PRO A 109 -33.10 11.21 -15.11
C PRO A 109 -34.41 10.42 -15.23
N ASP A 110 -35.13 10.65 -16.32
CA ASP A 110 -36.27 9.82 -16.70
C ASP A 110 -35.81 8.36 -16.89
N GLY A 111 -36.52 7.42 -16.26
CA GLY A 111 -36.24 5.98 -16.35
C GLY A 111 -35.85 5.29 -15.03
N TRP A 112 -35.61 6.04 -13.95
CA TRP A 112 -35.45 5.45 -12.62
C TRP A 112 -36.82 5.06 -12.04
N LEU A 113 -36.91 3.89 -11.39
CA LEU A 113 -38.15 3.29 -10.85
C LEU A 113 -38.73 4.02 -9.61
N TYR A 114 -38.49 5.32 -9.49
CA TYR A 114 -38.96 6.15 -8.39
C TYR A 114 -40.48 6.17 -8.25
N PRO A 115 -41.29 6.22 -9.33
CA PRO A 115 -42.74 6.16 -9.21
C PRO A 115 -43.18 4.90 -8.46
N THR A 116 -42.60 3.75 -8.81
CA THR A 116 -42.89 2.45 -8.19
C THR A 116 -42.41 2.38 -6.74
N ILE A 117 -41.21 2.88 -6.44
CA ILE A 117 -40.70 2.89 -5.06
C ILE A 117 -41.53 3.83 -4.18
N LYS A 118 -42.00 4.96 -4.73
CA LYS A 118 -42.83 5.92 -4.02
C LYS A 118 -44.19 5.31 -3.67
N THR A 119 -44.84 4.59 -4.60
CA THR A 119 -46.10 3.88 -4.32
C THR A 119 -45.90 2.78 -3.27
N LEU A 120 -44.85 1.98 -3.39
CA LEU A 120 -44.51 0.93 -2.42
C LEU A 120 -44.30 1.49 -1.00
N VAL A 121 -43.58 2.60 -0.87
CA VAL A 121 -43.35 3.24 0.44
C VAL A 121 -44.65 3.84 0.98
N THR A 122 -45.45 4.52 0.16
CA THR A 122 -46.73 5.10 0.59
C THR A 122 -47.71 4.02 1.05
N GLU A 123 -47.83 2.91 0.31
CA GLU A 123 -48.67 1.77 0.71
C GLU A 123 -48.17 1.14 2.00
N ARG A 124 -46.84 0.97 2.15
CA ARG A 124 -46.27 0.39 3.36
C ARG A 124 -46.50 1.27 4.58
N VAL A 125 -46.36 2.59 4.45
CA VAL A 125 -46.62 3.56 5.53
C VAL A 125 -48.11 3.59 5.89
N ALA A 126 -49.02 3.53 4.90
CA ALA A 126 -50.46 3.43 5.15
C ALA A 126 -50.82 2.13 5.90
N THR A 127 -50.27 0.99 5.47
CA THR A 127 -50.48 -0.32 6.11
C THR A 127 -49.97 -0.34 7.55
N ILE A 128 -48.77 0.21 7.81
CA ILE A 128 -48.22 0.31 9.16
C ILE A 128 -49.10 1.21 10.06
N GLY A 129 -49.63 2.30 9.52
CA GLY A 129 -50.57 3.18 10.23
C GLY A 129 -51.85 2.47 10.66
N THR A 130 -52.44 1.63 9.80
CA THR A 130 -53.64 0.84 10.11
C THR A 130 -53.38 -0.26 11.14
N SER A 131 -52.24 -0.94 11.08
CA SER A 131 -51.86 -1.95 12.09
C SER A 131 -51.63 -1.35 13.48
N ALA A 132 -51.16 -0.09 13.56
CA ALA A 132 -51.03 0.63 14.82
C ALA A 132 -52.40 0.96 15.45
N SER A 133 -53.42 1.27 14.63
CA SER A 133 -54.79 1.54 15.10
C SER A 133 -55.54 0.27 15.51
N GLN A 134 -55.22 -0.89 14.95
CA GLN A 134 -55.86 -2.17 15.29
C GLN A 134 -55.32 -2.81 16.59
N SER A 135 -54.17 -2.33 17.07
CA SER A 135 -53.61 -2.72 18.38
C SER A 135 -54.21 -1.93 19.55
N ALA A 136 -55.10 -0.97 19.28
CA ALA A 136 -55.89 -0.28 20.29
C ALA A 136 -57.12 -1.14 20.66
N ASP A 137 -56.88 -2.21 21.41
CA ASP A 137 -57.92 -2.87 22.21
C ASP A 137 -58.45 -1.85 23.24
N PRO A 138 -59.77 -1.58 23.32
CA PRO A 138 -60.31 -0.74 24.38
C PRO A 138 -60.30 -1.55 25.70
N ASP A 139 -59.21 -1.44 26.46
CA ASP A 139 -59.16 -1.88 27.86
C ASP A 139 -60.35 -1.24 28.60
N PRO A 140 -61.26 -2.00 29.26
CA PRO A 140 -62.44 -1.46 29.95
C PRO A 140 -62.11 -0.63 31.21
N ARG A 141 -60.91 -0.07 31.33
CA ARG A 141 -60.41 0.62 32.53
C ARG A 141 -60.34 2.14 32.44
N THR A 142 -60.85 2.76 31.37
CA THR A 142 -61.00 4.22 31.31
C THR A 142 -62.43 4.66 31.61
N THR A 143 -62.78 4.66 32.90
CA THR A 143 -63.86 5.50 33.40
C THR A 143 -63.37 6.95 33.39
N PRO A 144 -63.98 7.89 32.64
CA PRO A 144 -63.68 9.30 32.82
C PRO A 144 -64.20 9.74 34.20
N ALA A 145 -63.31 10.35 35.00
CA ALA A 145 -63.64 10.93 36.29
C ALA A 145 -64.74 12.01 36.12
N PRO A 146 -65.80 12.02 36.96
CA PRO A 146 -66.79 13.09 36.92
C PRO A 146 -66.14 14.39 37.41
N THR A 147 -66.23 15.41 36.56
CA THR A 147 -66.05 16.81 36.96
C THR A 147 -67.32 17.24 37.70
N SER A 148 -67.17 17.70 38.95
CA SER A 148 -68.23 18.35 39.73
C SER A 148 -67.61 19.47 40.58
N PRO A 149 -68.41 20.49 40.91
CA PRO A 149 -68.79 20.73 42.30
C PRO A 149 -70.13 20.05 42.62
#